data_AF-A0A0G0V1H9-F1
#
_entry.id   AF-A0A0G0V1H9-F1
#
_cell.length_a   1.000
_cell.length_b   1.000
_cell.length_c   1.000
_cell.angle_alpha   90.00
_cell.angle_beta   90.00
_cell.angle_gamma   90.00
#
_symmetry.space_group_name_H-M   'P 1'
#
loop_
_entity.id
_entity.type
_entity.pdbx_description
1 polymer ?
#
loop_
_entity_poly.entity_id
_entity_poly.type
_entity_poly.pdbx_seq_one_letter_code
_entity_poly.pdbx_strand_id
1 'polypeptide(L)'
;MHAERQALVNALADGQDLNGASVLHVRINENEEVQVSGKLRCEDCTGYMARFLRKGILLKEFILLQEGGWTAYEISEADEVTRRNIGLT
;
A
#
# COMPACT_ATOMS: atom_id res chain seq x y z
N MET A 1 -1.09 -4.44 13.52
CA MET A 1 -0.75 -4.84 12.15
C MET A 1 -1.79 -4.24 11.23
N HIS A 2 -1.42 -3.51 10.18
CA HIS A 2 -2.39 -2.91 9.25
C HIS A 2 -2.87 -3.91 8.19
N ALA A 3 -3.98 -3.56 7.52
CA ALA A 3 -4.66 -4.41 6.55
C ALA A 3 -3.76 -4.82 5.38
N GLU A 4 -2.91 -3.93 4.90
CA GLU A 4 -1.99 -4.16 3.77
C GLU A 4 -0.96 -5.23 4.12
N ARG A 5 -0.38 -5.15 5.33
CA ARG A 5 0.58 -6.15 5.80
C ARG A 5 -0.10 -7.51 5.99
N GLN A 6 -1.31 -7.53 6.53
CA GLN A 6 -2.06 -8.77 6.70
C GLN A 6 -2.40 -9.40 5.33
N ALA A 7 -2.83 -8.61 4.35
CA ALA A 7 -3.14 -9.08 3.01
C ALA A 7 -1.93 -9.72 2.32
N LEU A 8 -0.76 -9.08 2.39
CA LEU A 8 0.48 -9.63 1.83
C LEU A 8 0.91 -10.93 2.53
N VAL A 9 0.78 -10.99 3.87
CA VAL A 9 1.10 -12.21 4.63
C VAL A 9 0.15 -13.34 4.28
N ASN A 10 -1.15 -13.08 4.14
CA ASN A 10 -2.14 -14.08 3.77
C ASN A 10 -1.86 -14.62 2.37
N ALA A 11 -1.63 -13.74 1.38
CA ALA A 11 -1.33 -14.16 0.02
C ALA A 11 -0.08 -15.06 -0.05
N LEU A 12 0.97 -14.74 0.73
CA LEU A 12 2.15 -15.61 0.84
C LEU A 12 1.85 -16.94 1.51
N ALA A 13 1.06 -16.94 2.58
CA ALA A 13 0.65 -18.16 3.28
C ALA A 13 -0.18 -19.08 2.39
N ASP A 14 -0.98 -18.50 1.50
CA ASP A 14 -1.80 -19.21 0.51
C ASP A 14 -0.98 -19.65 -0.73
N GLY A 15 0.34 -19.42 -0.74
CA GLY A 15 1.24 -19.83 -1.82
C GLY A 15 1.12 -18.99 -3.10
N GLN A 16 0.54 -17.80 -3.03
CA GLN A 16 0.41 -16.90 -4.17
C GLN A 16 1.76 -16.30 -4.56
N ASP A 17 1.99 -16.15 -5.87
CA ASP A 17 3.09 -15.35 -6.38
C ASP A 17 2.70 -13.86 -6.30
N LEU A 18 3.52 -13.07 -5.62
CA LEU A 18 3.32 -11.63 -5.48
C LEU A 18 4.01 -10.82 -6.59
N ASN A 19 4.75 -11.46 -7.49
CA ASN A 19 5.36 -10.74 -8.62
C ASN A 19 4.29 -10.17 -9.55
N GLY A 20 4.38 -8.87 -9.81
CA GLY A 20 3.39 -8.11 -10.57
C GLY A 20 2.11 -7.81 -9.80
N ALA A 21 1.98 -8.23 -8.54
CA ALA A 21 0.78 -7.98 -7.75
C ALA A 21 0.64 -6.49 -7.40
N SER A 22 -0.61 -6.03 -7.37
CA SER A 22 -0.96 -4.67 -6.95
C SER A 22 -1.64 -4.72 -5.59
N VAL A 23 -1.41 -3.72 -4.75
CA VAL A 23 -2.02 -3.62 -3.43
C VAL A 23 -3.06 -2.50 -3.47
N LEU A 24 -4.33 -2.85 -3.29
CA LEU A 24 -5.44 -1.90 -3.21
C LEU A 24 -5.78 -1.63 -1.75
N HIS A 25 -5.64 -0.38 -1.32
CA HIS A 25 -6.08 0.07 -0.01
C HIS A 25 -7.42 0.79 -0.12
N VAL A 26 -8.39 0.32 0.66
CA VAL A 26 -9.72 0.93 0.77
C VAL A 26 -10.01 1.16 2.23
N ARG A 27 -10.37 2.40 2.59
CA ARG A 27 -10.88 2.72 3.91
C ARG A 27 -12.40 2.65 3.87
N ILE A 28 -13.00 1.96 4.84
CA ILE A 28 -14.45 1.77 4.96
C ILE A 28 -14.92 2.46 6.25
N ASN A 29 -16.06 3.14 6.23
CA ASN A 29 -16.65 3.79 7.41
C ASN A 29 -17.55 2.82 8.20
N GLU A 30 -18.17 3.29 9.29
CA GLU A 30 -19.06 2.46 10.13
C GLU A 30 -20.35 2.02 9.41
N ASN A 31 -20.68 2.66 8.27
CA ASN A 31 -21.84 2.34 7.44
C ASN A 31 -21.47 1.42 6.24
N GLU A 32 -20.28 0.83 6.24
CA GLU A 32 -19.76 0.00 5.15
C GLU A 32 -19.52 0.75 3.82
N GLU A 33 -19.45 2.09 3.86
CA GLU A 33 -19.21 2.91 2.68
C GLU A 33 -17.71 3.17 2.50
N VAL A 34 -17.28 3.17 1.23
CA VAL A 34 -15.92 3.53 0.85
C VAL A 34 -15.68 5.01 1.11
N GLN A 35 -14.64 5.32 1.88
CA GLN A 35 -14.20 6.68 2.16
C GLN A 35 -12.82 6.94 1.56
N VAL A 36 -12.54 8.23 1.28
CA VAL A 36 -11.21 8.66 0.87
C VAL A 36 -10.18 8.27 1.94
N SER A 37 -9.11 7.63 1.51
CA SER A 37 -8.00 7.18 2.38
C SER A 37 -7.10 8.34 2.81
N GLY A 38 -7.24 9.51 2.18
CA GLY A 38 -6.46 10.70 2.48
C GLY A 38 -5.02 10.63 1.95
N LYS A 39 -4.10 11.34 2.61
CA LYS A 39 -2.68 11.37 2.22
C LYS A 39 -1.96 10.10 2.70
N LEU A 40 -1.08 9.57 1.84
CA LEU A 40 -0.10 8.53 2.17
C LEU A 40 0.79 8.96 3.35
N ARG A 41 0.61 8.34 4.52
CA ARG A 41 1.32 8.73 5.77
C ARG A 41 1.83 7.56 6.59
N CYS A 42 1.58 6.32 6.16
CA CYS A 42 1.98 5.14 6.94
C CYS A 42 3.30 4.57 6.41
N GLU A 43 4.42 4.98 7.02
CA GLU A 43 5.76 4.48 6.68
C GLU A 43 5.84 2.95 6.85
N ASP A 44 5.15 2.40 7.86
CA ASP A 44 5.12 0.95 8.06
C ASP A 44 4.49 0.21 6.87
N CYS A 45 3.47 0.77 6.22
CA CYS A 45 2.83 0.11 5.08
C CYS A 45 3.68 0.23 3.80
N THR A 46 4.14 1.43 3.46
CA THR A 46 4.97 1.65 2.26
C THR A 46 6.37 1.06 2.39
N GLY A 47 6.98 1.21 3.57
CA GLY A 47 8.27 0.63 3.88
C GLY A 47 8.23 -0.90 3.93
N TYR A 48 7.12 -1.51 4.38
CA TYR A 48 6.95 -2.96 4.32
C TYR A 48 6.83 -3.47 2.88
N MET A 49 6.07 -2.77 2.02
CA MET A 49 6.01 -3.09 0.58
C MET A 49 7.39 -2.91 -0.09
N ALA A 50 8.12 -1.84 0.22
CA ALA A 50 9.47 -1.62 -0.30
C ALA A 50 10.47 -2.71 0.13
N ARG A 51 10.28 -3.35 1.30
CA ARG A 51 11.11 -4.50 1.73
C ARG A 51 10.89 -5.74 0.85
N PHE A 52 9.73 -5.91 0.22
CA PHE A 52 9.51 -7.00 -0.75
C PHE A 52 10.35 -6.81 -2.01
N LEU A 53 10.45 -5.58 -2.51
CA LEU A 53 11.31 -5.25 -3.65
C LEU A 53 12.77 -5.66 -3.38
N ARG A 54 13.28 -5.42 -2.17
CA ARG A 54 14.64 -5.81 -1.77
C ARG A 54 14.87 -7.32 -1.71
N LYS A 55 13.79 -8.11 -1.58
CA LYS A 55 13.82 -9.58 -1.61
C LYS A 55 13.59 -10.16 -3.01
N GLY A 56 13.51 -9.30 -4.03
CA GLY A 56 13.27 -9.70 -5.42
C GLY A 56 11.79 -9.93 -5.77
N ILE A 57 10.86 -9.59 -4.87
CA ILE A 57 9.42 -9.64 -5.15
C ILE A 57 9.00 -8.30 -5.73
N LEU A 58 8.60 -8.29 -6.99
CA LEU A 58 8.25 -7.09 -7.75
C LEU A 58 6.77 -6.76 -7.61
N LEU A 59 6.39 -6.16 -6.48
CA LEU A 59 5.06 -5.55 -6.36
C LEU A 59 4.95 -4.39 -7.38
N LYS A 60 3.83 -4.35 -8.12
CA LYS A 60 3.61 -3.41 -9.23
C LYS A 60 3.25 -2.02 -8.72
N GLU A 61 2.12 -1.89 -8.05
CA GLU A 61 1.57 -0.59 -7.66
C GLU A 61 0.77 -0.67 -6.36
N PHE A 62 0.73 0.46 -5.64
CA PHE A 62 -0.13 0.70 -4.49
C PHE A 62 -1.23 1.68 -4.89
N ILE A 63 -2.49 1.25 -4.76
CA ILE A 63 -3.66 1.97 -5.22
C ILE A 63 -4.47 2.41 -4.00
N LEU A 64 -4.87 3.69 -3.96
CA LEU A 64 -5.73 4.23 -2.92
C LEU A 64 -6.73 5.24 -3.48
N LEU A 65 -7.85 5.39 -2.78
CA LEU A 65 -8.85 6.42 -3.09
C LEU A 65 -8.48 7.75 -2.41
N GLN A 66 -8.27 8.78 -3.22
CA GLN A 66 -8.01 10.15 -2.79
C GLN A 66 -9.18 11.07 -3.17
N GLU A 67 -9.14 12.34 -2.74
CA GLU A 67 -10.18 13.33 -3.06
C GLU A 67 -10.41 13.50 -4.57
N GLY A 68 -9.37 13.30 -5.39
CA GLY A 68 -9.44 13.38 -6.85
C GLY A 68 -9.83 12.07 -7.56
N GLY A 69 -10.07 10.97 -6.81
CA GLY A 69 -10.34 9.64 -7.36
C GLY A 69 -9.27 8.61 -7.01
N TRP A 70 -9.25 7.51 -7.75
CA TRP A 70 -8.27 6.43 -7.57
C TRP A 70 -6.91 6.84 -8.10
N THR A 71 -5.89 6.74 -7.24
CA THR A 71 -4.51 7.03 -7.60
C THR A 71 -3.68 5.77 -7.40
N ALA A 72 -2.92 5.39 -8.42
CA ALA A 72 -1.93 4.33 -8.37
C ALA A 72 -0.54 4.95 -8.23
N TYR A 73 0.26 4.42 -7.32
CA TYR A 73 1.66 4.78 -7.12
C TYR A 73 2.52 3.55 -7.37
N GLU A 74 3.67 3.72 -8.02
CA GLU A 74 4.71 2.70 -7.93
C GLU A 74 5.12 2.52 -6.46
N ILE A 75 5.55 1.34 -6.04
CA ILE A 75 5.86 1.08 -4.63
C ILE A 75 7.01 1.97 -4.11
N SER A 76 8.01 2.24 -4.96
CA SER A 76 9.09 3.20 -4.69
C SER A 76 8.56 4.62 -4.50
N GLU A 77 7.67 5.06 -5.40
CA GLU A 77 7.04 6.38 -5.34
C GLU A 77 6.18 6.52 -4.07
N ALA A 78 5.40 5.48 -3.74
CA ALA A 78 4.57 5.46 -2.54
C ALA A 78 5.40 5.63 -1.26
N ASP A 79 6.57 4.98 -1.16
CA ASP A 79 7.48 5.15 -0.02
C ASP A 79 8.05 6.58 0.05
N GLU A 80 8.45 7.14 -1.08
CA GLU A 80 8.99 8.50 -1.15
C GLU A 80 7.94 9.56 -0.77
N VAL A 81 6.73 9.46 -1.32
CA VAL A 81 5.61 10.35 -0.98
C VAL A 81 5.25 10.23 0.50
N THR A 82 5.28 9.01 1.05
CA THR A 82 5.00 8.78 2.46
C THR A 82 6.02 9.47 3.35
N ARG A 83 7.32 9.28 3.09
CA ARG A 83 8.42 9.95 3.82
C ARG A 83 8.29 11.46 3.79
N ARG A 84 7.96 12.05 2.63
CA ARG A 84 7.68 13.48 2.47
C ARG A 84 6.50 13.94 3.33
N ASN A 85 5.40 13.19 3.33
CA ASN A 85 4.19 13.55 4.08
C ASN A 85 4.34 13.47 5.61
N ILE A 86 5.36 12.77 6.11
CA ILE A 86 5.66 12.64 7.55
C ILE A 86 6.93 13.38 7.99
N GLY A 87 7.60 14.11 7.08
CA GLY A 87 8.75 14.94 7.41
C GLY A 87 10.06 14.17 7.63
N LEU A 88 10.23 13.01 7.00
CA LEU A 88 11.45 12.20 7.07
C LEU A 88 12.42 12.42 5.90
N THR A 89 12.14 13.42 5.06
CA THR A 89 12.94 13.86 3.90
C THR A 89 12.95 15.38 3.82
#